data_AF-A0A1I5XKJ1-F1
#
_entry.id   AF-A0A1I5XKJ1-F1
#
_cell.length_a   1.000
_cell.length_b   1.000
_cell.length_c   1.000
_cell.angle_alpha   90.00
_cell.angle_beta   90.00
_cell.angle_gamma   90.00
#
_symmetry.space_group_name_H-M   'P 1'
#
loop_
_entity.id
_entity.type
_entity.pdbx_description
1 polymer ?
#
loop_
_entity_poly.entity_id
_entity_poly.type
_entity_poly.pdbx_seq_one_letter_code
_entity_poly.pdbx_strand_id
1 'polypeptide(L)'
;MGFCPNCGKKVADNAAFCENCGAKLADFAVHSSEEKQTQTTSQSGTYDATPTAQGQSGTYSAAPQSAQQGNYDATPQTVQTQTNYEQGLQYQKPELKLNKKVVGIILAILVLVGVGVGAYFYIDKQNRTVNIEDYVKVDFTGCDGYGEAKATLNDEFVEKINELAEKKEDSVSSKLATELGETFAGSAGKLVAASIHLSCDPDKNLKNGDSITVTWNKAIAKKIADTYNIILTGEKKKVKVKGLDKVKEVDPFAAVTVEFSGIDGFIKANIVNKSTEDYLKTAYFHFDNGGMTAYNLKVGDSLTVTVDEVGDLTSKGIKYKTTSKTFTVEGADRYAAALTDLQEASVEKMKAQAMDVLESRGEDDDDFTYAAWDYVGDYILVRKNVSEYGTNNYVVLVYKGKVTYHDDYKNKDYHKTVYVPVVFQNVLVKTDGSNSFDETSARIDFHSMSVHDYIYYRYGYENLRDIYKAQIKANKAEYNSDMSDAFSSFND
;
A
#
# COMPACT_ATOMS: atom_id res chain seq x y z
N MET A 1 12.29 -5.06 32.37
CA MET A 1 12.11 -3.60 32.18
C MET A 1 11.63 -3.34 30.77
N GLY A 2 10.33 -3.12 30.59
CA GLY A 2 9.74 -2.84 29.28
C GLY A 2 9.91 -1.39 28.79
N PHE A 3 9.54 -1.18 27.53
CA PHE A 3 9.32 0.14 26.92
C PHE A 3 7.90 0.20 26.37
N CYS A 4 7.25 1.37 26.41
CA CYS A 4 5.90 1.55 25.88
C CYS A 4 5.91 1.49 24.34
N PRO A 5 5.13 0.60 23.69
CA PRO A 5 5.11 0.49 22.23
C PRO A 5 4.57 1.74 21.52
N ASN A 6 3.76 2.56 22.21
CA ASN A 6 3.15 3.78 21.65
C ASN A 6 4.06 5.02 21.71
N CYS A 7 5.09 5.05 22.55
CA CYS A 7 5.92 6.26 22.73
C CYS A 7 7.41 6.02 23.07
N GLY A 8 7.89 4.78 23.08
CA GLY A 8 9.29 4.43 23.31
C GLY A 8 9.84 4.73 24.72
N LYS A 9 9.02 5.29 25.63
CA LYS A 9 9.43 5.58 27.02
C LYS A 9 9.57 4.28 27.82
N LYS A 10 10.62 4.19 28.63
CA LYS A 10 10.82 3.09 29.59
C LYS A 10 9.66 3.06 30.59
N VAL A 11 9.17 1.86 30.91
CA VAL A 11 8.07 1.64 31.88
C VAL A 11 8.49 0.67 32.98
N ALA A 12 7.81 0.73 34.12
CA ALA A 12 7.99 -0.26 35.18
C ALA A 12 7.49 -1.63 34.71
N ASP A 13 8.12 -2.70 35.20
CA ASP A 13 7.65 -4.06 34.90
C ASP A 13 6.28 -4.30 35.53
N ASN A 14 5.37 -4.88 34.75
CA ASN A 14 3.94 -5.05 35.07
C ASN A 14 3.12 -3.75 35.20
N ALA A 15 3.61 -2.60 34.69
CA ALA A 15 2.78 -1.39 34.59
C ALA A 15 1.57 -1.63 33.65
N ALA A 16 0.35 -1.35 34.12
CA ALA A 16 -0.88 -1.53 33.32
C ALA A 16 -1.07 -0.43 32.26
N PHE A 17 -0.52 0.77 32.48
CA PHE A 17 -0.59 1.92 31.59
C PHE A 17 0.77 2.66 31.56
N CYS A 18 1.08 3.34 30.46
CA CYS A 18 2.27 4.17 30.36
C CYS A 18 2.05 5.54 31.02
N GLU A 19 2.77 5.80 32.12
CA GLU A 19 2.74 7.08 32.87
C GLU A 19 3.05 8.32 32.02
N ASN A 20 3.66 8.16 30.83
CA ASN A 20 4.03 9.29 29.97
C ASN A 20 3.06 9.57 28.81
N CYS A 21 2.15 8.64 28.46
CA CYS A 21 1.20 8.84 27.35
C CYS A 21 -0.20 8.24 27.55
N GLY A 22 -0.47 7.61 28.70
CA GLY A 22 -1.77 7.00 29.02
C GLY A 22 -2.07 5.67 28.30
N ALA A 23 -1.25 5.24 27.34
CA ALA A 23 -1.47 4.01 26.59
C ALA A 23 -1.51 2.78 27.51
N LYS A 24 -2.55 1.94 27.35
CA LYS A 24 -2.71 0.66 28.06
C LYS A 24 -1.68 -0.35 27.55
N LEU A 25 -1.01 -1.03 28.48
CA LEU A 25 0.14 -1.91 28.20
C LEU A 25 -0.22 -3.40 28.31
N ALA A 26 -1.30 -3.73 29.02
CA ALA A 26 -1.77 -5.11 29.22
C ALA A 26 -2.06 -5.85 27.89
N ASP A 27 -2.40 -5.11 26.84
CA ASP A 27 -2.81 -5.66 25.54
C ASP A 27 -1.62 -6.04 24.64
N PHE A 28 -0.38 -5.75 25.08
CA PHE A 28 0.86 -6.03 24.33
C PHE A 28 1.75 -7.11 24.99
N ALA A 29 1.31 -7.69 26.11
CA ALA A 29 2.13 -8.55 26.97
C ALA A 29 2.03 -10.06 26.64
N VAL A 30 1.86 -10.44 25.36
CA VAL A 30 1.77 -11.85 24.94
C VAL A 30 2.61 -12.11 23.69
N HIS A 31 3.90 -12.40 23.88
CA HIS A 31 4.73 -13.27 23.02
C HIS A 31 6.09 -13.56 23.70
N SER A 32 6.10 -14.46 24.68
CA SER A 32 7.29 -15.07 25.27
C SER A 32 6.89 -16.33 26.07
N SER A 33 7.72 -17.38 26.01
CA SER A 33 7.50 -18.72 26.60
C SER A 33 6.35 -19.58 26.04
N GLU A 34 6.38 -20.87 26.34
CA GLU A 34 5.83 -21.97 25.52
C GLU A 34 4.70 -22.78 26.21
N GLU A 35 4.00 -23.60 25.41
CA GLU A 35 3.13 -24.75 25.76
C GLU A 35 2.44 -24.85 27.14
N LYS A 36 1.09 -24.79 27.20
CA LYS A 36 0.23 -26.00 27.19
C LYS A 36 -1.29 -25.76 27.16
N GLN A 37 -2.01 -26.87 26.94
CA GLN A 37 -3.46 -27.13 26.96
C GLN A 37 -4.27 -26.30 27.99
N THR A 38 -5.54 -25.92 27.77
CA THR A 38 -6.71 -26.83 27.57
C THR A 38 -7.95 -26.07 27.01
N GLN A 39 -8.98 -26.80 26.55
CA GLN A 39 -10.35 -26.32 26.27
C GLN A 39 -10.99 -25.60 27.50
N THR A 40 -12.07 -24.80 27.41
CA THR A 40 -13.45 -25.24 27.04
C THR A 40 -14.44 -24.06 26.89
N THR A 41 -15.46 -24.23 26.03
CA THR A 41 -16.79 -23.55 25.95
C THR A 41 -16.93 -22.03 26.12
N SER A 42 -17.49 -21.41 25.08
CA SER A 42 -18.26 -20.16 25.15
C SER A 42 -19.59 -20.32 25.90
N GLN A 43 -20.09 -19.27 26.55
CA GLN A 43 -21.53 -19.02 26.63
C GLN A 43 -21.87 -17.53 26.76
N SER A 44 -23.09 -17.17 26.35
CA SER A 44 -23.62 -15.81 26.24
C SER A 44 -24.30 -15.31 27.51
N GLY A 45 -24.21 -14.01 27.80
CA GLY A 45 -24.99 -13.36 28.86
C GLY A 45 -25.22 -11.88 28.59
N THR A 46 -26.46 -11.48 28.32
CA THR A 46 -26.89 -10.09 28.12
C THR A 46 -27.65 -9.61 29.34
N TYR A 47 -27.26 -8.47 29.93
CA TYR A 47 -28.15 -7.65 30.77
C TYR A 47 -27.66 -6.20 30.87
N ASP A 48 -28.53 -5.35 31.43
CA ASP A 48 -28.61 -3.91 31.22
C ASP A 48 -28.34 -3.11 32.52
N ALA A 49 -28.37 -1.78 32.41
CA ALA A 49 -28.55 -0.77 33.48
C ALA A 49 -27.40 -0.48 34.50
N THR A 50 -26.91 0.77 34.42
CA THR A 50 -26.57 1.76 35.48
C THR A 50 -26.12 1.32 36.89
N PRO A 51 -25.09 1.99 37.44
CA PRO A 51 -25.41 3.02 38.46
C PRO A 51 -24.62 4.35 38.34
N THR A 52 -24.85 5.26 39.30
CA THR A 52 -24.55 6.71 39.28
C THR A 52 -23.27 7.14 40.00
N ALA A 53 -22.64 8.24 39.50
CA ALA A 53 -21.76 9.21 40.20
C ALA A 53 -20.45 8.68 40.86
N GLN A 54 -19.33 9.42 40.98
CA GLN A 54 -19.13 10.88 41.13
C GLN A 54 -17.82 11.37 40.48
N GLY A 55 -17.77 12.66 40.12
CA GLY A 55 -16.53 13.44 39.91
C GLY A 55 -15.80 13.21 38.58
N GLN A 56 -14.97 14.13 38.09
CA GLN A 56 -14.75 15.53 38.51
C GLN A 56 -14.21 16.31 37.29
N SER A 57 -14.87 17.39 36.87
CA SER A 57 -14.50 18.15 35.67
C SER A 57 -13.98 19.55 36.01
N GLY A 58 -12.98 20.01 35.24
CA GLY A 58 -12.38 21.33 35.38
C GLY A 58 -11.95 21.88 34.04
N THR A 59 -12.68 22.90 33.55
CA THR A 59 -12.40 23.64 32.32
C THR A 59 -12.44 25.13 32.61
N TYR A 60 -11.51 25.89 32.04
CA TYR A 60 -11.47 27.35 32.15
C TYR A 60 -11.34 28.00 30.77
N SER A 61 -12.18 29.00 30.50
CA SER A 61 -12.06 29.91 29.35
C SER A 61 -12.84 31.21 29.61
N ALA A 62 -12.18 32.33 29.36
CA ALA A 62 -12.72 33.69 29.18
C ALA A 62 -13.47 34.37 30.36
N ALA A 63 -13.50 35.70 30.27
CA ALA A 63 -14.12 36.68 31.17
C ALA A 63 -15.18 37.49 30.34
N PRO A 64 -15.72 38.66 30.74
CA PRO A 64 -15.60 39.41 32.01
C PRO A 64 -16.92 39.99 32.57
N GLN A 65 -16.91 40.52 33.81
CA GLN A 65 -17.68 41.73 34.17
C GLN A 65 -17.19 42.38 35.50
N SER A 66 -17.92 43.40 36.00
CA SER A 66 -17.37 44.53 36.78
C SER A 66 -18.13 44.89 38.07
N ALA A 67 -17.42 45.57 39.00
CA ALA A 67 -17.95 46.35 40.14
C ALA A 67 -18.49 45.52 41.34
N GLN A 68 -18.79 46.08 42.54
CA GLN A 68 -18.98 47.49 42.96
C GLN A 68 -18.75 47.68 44.49
N GLN A 69 -19.10 48.89 44.99
CA GLN A 69 -19.22 49.40 46.38
C GLN A 69 -17.93 49.94 47.02
N GLY A 70 -17.94 51.11 47.70
CA GLY A 70 -18.98 52.14 47.90
C GLY A 70 -18.37 53.35 48.66
N ASN A 71 -19.01 54.50 48.89
CA ASN A 71 -20.32 55.06 48.52
C ASN A 71 -20.14 56.62 48.43
N TYR A 72 -21.06 57.60 48.56
CA TYR A 72 -22.50 57.74 48.86
C TYR A 72 -23.02 59.12 48.33
N ASP A 73 -24.34 59.35 48.37
CA ASP A 73 -25.06 60.62 48.10
C ASP A 73 -24.79 61.75 49.15
N ALA A 74 -25.21 63.02 48.99
CA ALA A 74 -26.32 63.58 48.20
C ALA A 74 -26.13 65.04 47.66
N THR A 75 -27.18 65.52 46.98
CA THR A 75 -27.41 66.82 46.27
C THR A 75 -27.85 67.98 47.22
N PRO A 76 -28.28 69.21 46.80
CA PRO A 76 -28.40 69.82 45.44
C PRO A 76 -27.95 71.31 45.23
N GLN A 77 -27.86 71.70 43.95
CA GLN A 77 -28.17 73.00 43.28
C GLN A 77 -27.80 74.43 43.82
N THR A 78 -27.08 75.16 42.93
CA THR A 78 -27.30 76.56 42.44
C THR A 78 -27.02 77.85 43.25
N VAL A 79 -26.13 78.68 42.64
CA VAL A 79 -26.30 80.13 42.30
C VAL A 79 -25.72 81.26 43.22
N GLN A 80 -25.08 82.23 42.53
CA GLN A 80 -24.72 83.64 42.87
C GLN A 80 -23.54 84.01 43.82
N THR A 81 -22.46 84.49 43.18
CA THR A 81 -21.73 85.77 43.40
C THR A 81 -21.60 86.41 44.79
N GLN A 82 -20.37 86.78 45.18
CA GLN A 82 -19.89 88.20 45.16
C GLN A 82 -18.39 88.38 45.51
N THR A 83 -17.83 89.52 45.07
CA THR A 83 -16.65 90.33 45.52
C THR A 83 -15.53 89.71 46.40
N ASN A 84 -14.24 89.82 46.03
CA ASN A 84 -13.29 90.94 46.35
C ASN A 84 -12.79 90.88 47.83
N TYR A 85 -11.52 91.04 48.23
CA TYR A 85 -10.39 91.82 47.71
C TYR A 85 -9.01 91.15 47.98
N GLU A 86 -7.99 91.61 47.25
CA GLU A 86 -6.62 92.05 47.66
C GLU A 86 -6.18 91.95 49.15
N GLN A 87 -4.90 91.83 49.55
CA GLN A 87 -3.53 91.82 48.96
C GLN A 87 -2.68 90.81 49.80
N GLY A 88 -1.47 90.35 49.48
CA GLY A 88 -0.48 90.70 48.46
C GLY A 88 0.91 90.89 49.08
N LEU A 89 1.97 90.27 48.52
CA LEU A 89 3.37 90.74 48.60
C LEU A 89 4.19 90.13 47.44
N GLN A 90 5.31 90.77 47.08
CA GLN A 90 5.89 90.71 45.73
C GLN A 90 7.34 90.21 45.70
N TYR A 91 7.75 89.65 44.56
CA TYR A 91 9.16 89.65 44.10
C TYR A 91 9.21 89.86 42.58
N GLN A 92 10.19 90.63 42.10
CA GLN A 92 10.23 91.12 40.71
C GLN A 92 11.10 90.29 39.77
N LYS A 93 10.78 90.36 38.47
CA LYS A 93 11.58 89.84 37.35
C LYS A 93 11.95 91.00 36.42
N PRO A 94 13.20 91.13 35.95
CA PRO A 94 13.60 92.22 35.05
C PRO A 94 13.03 92.05 33.64
N GLU A 95 12.62 93.16 33.00
CA GLU A 95 12.16 93.18 31.61
C GLU A 95 13.30 93.51 30.63
N LEU A 96 13.53 92.64 29.64
CA LEU A 96 14.19 93.04 28.39
C LEU A 96 13.12 93.58 27.42
N LYS A 97 13.19 94.86 27.10
CA LYS A 97 12.24 95.53 26.18
C LYS A 97 12.64 95.30 24.71
N LEU A 98 12.25 94.14 24.16
CA LEU A 98 12.44 93.82 22.74
C LEU A 98 11.20 94.19 21.90
N ASN A 99 11.42 94.66 20.66
CA ASN A 99 10.35 95.11 19.76
C ASN A 99 9.42 93.94 19.39
N LYS A 100 8.10 94.11 19.60
CA LYS A 100 7.06 93.08 19.33
C LYS A 100 7.10 92.53 17.89
N LYS A 101 7.48 93.36 16.89
CA LYS A 101 7.64 92.88 15.49
C LYS A 101 8.84 91.93 15.34
N VAL A 102 9.93 92.17 16.06
CA VAL A 102 11.15 91.32 16.03
C VAL A 102 10.90 90.00 16.76
N VAL A 103 10.21 90.03 17.91
CA VAL A 103 9.81 88.82 18.65
C VAL A 103 8.95 87.89 17.77
N GLY A 104 7.98 88.43 17.04
CA GLY A 104 7.15 87.66 16.11
C GLY A 104 7.94 87.01 14.98
N ILE A 105 8.91 87.72 14.40
CA ILE A 105 9.79 87.19 13.34
C ILE A 105 10.69 86.07 13.88
N ILE A 106 11.28 86.23 15.06
CA ILE A 106 12.13 85.19 15.69
C ILE A 106 11.31 83.93 16.00
N LEU A 107 10.09 84.07 16.53
CA LEU A 107 9.20 82.91 16.75
C LEU A 107 8.79 82.24 15.45
N ALA A 108 8.47 83.00 14.39
CA ALA A 108 8.13 82.43 13.09
C ALA A 108 9.31 81.66 12.47
N ILE A 109 10.54 82.19 12.59
CA ILE A 109 11.76 81.50 12.14
C ILE A 109 12.02 80.24 12.96
N LEU A 110 11.86 80.27 14.29
CA LEU A 110 12.02 79.09 15.13
C LEU A 110 10.98 78.00 14.83
N VAL A 111 9.74 78.37 14.51
CA VAL A 111 8.71 77.42 14.07
C VAL A 111 9.03 76.87 12.68
N LEU A 112 9.46 77.70 11.72
CA LEU A 112 9.85 77.24 10.37
C LEU A 112 11.09 76.34 10.40
N VAL A 113 12.08 76.63 11.24
CA VAL A 113 13.23 75.76 11.47
C VAL A 113 12.80 74.49 12.19
N GLY A 114 11.92 74.56 13.20
CA GLY A 114 11.38 73.38 13.89
C GLY A 114 10.59 72.45 12.95
N VAL A 115 9.78 73.02 12.06
CA VAL A 115 9.04 72.27 11.03
C VAL A 115 9.97 71.75 9.94
N GLY A 116 10.96 72.53 9.49
CA GLY A 116 11.94 72.10 8.50
C GLY A 116 12.86 70.98 9.00
N VAL A 117 13.35 71.09 10.23
CA VAL A 117 14.14 70.05 10.93
C VAL A 117 13.26 68.84 11.24
N GLY A 118 12.00 69.05 11.68
CA GLY A 118 11.03 67.97 11.89
C GLY A 118 10.72 67.20 10.60
N ALA A 119 10.52 67.90 9.48
CA ALA A 119 10.34 67.31 8.16
C ALA A 119 11.62 66.61 7.66
N TYR A 120 12.80 67.20 7.86
CA TYR A 120 14.08 66.58 7.53
C TYR A 120 14.27 65.25 8.28
N PHE A 121 14.14 65.24 9.61
CA PHE A 121 14.23 64.00 10.41
C PHE A 121 13.11 63.01 10.09
N TYR A 122 11.93 63.47 9.68
CA TYR A 122 10.85 62.58 9.24
C TYR A 122 11.18 61.91 7.89
N ILE A 123 11.73 62.66 6.93
CA ILE A 123 12.14 62.17 5.60
C ILE A 123 13.35 61.23 5.72
N ASP A 124 14.38 61.61 6.50
CA ASP A 124 15.55 60.77 6.78
C ASP A 124 15.13 59.44 7.45
N LYS A 125 14.24 59.50 8.45
CA LYS A 125 13.72 58.31 9.12
C LYS A 125 12.86 57.42 8.21
N GLN A 126 12.09 57.99 7.29
CA GLN A 126 11.39 57.21 6.24
C GLN A 126 12.42 56.52 5.33
N ASN A 127 13.42 57.26 4.84
CA ASN A 127 14.46 56.74 3.93
C ASN A 127 15.31 55.61 4.54
N ARG A 128 15.55 55.62 5.86
CA ARG A 128 16.28 54.56 6.59
C ARG A 128 15.38 53.43 7.14
N THR A 129 14.10 53.40 6.81
CA THR A 129 13.18 52.31 7.22
C THR A 129 13.16 51.20 6.16
N VAL A 130 13.39 49.95 6.57
CA VAL A 130 13.36 48.76 5.70
C VAL A 130 12.34 47.77 6.23
N ASN A 131 11.28 47.54 5.47
CA ASN A 131 10.28 46.52 5.78
C ASN A 131 10.75 45.16 5.31
N ILE A 132 10.97 44.22 6.23
CA ILE A 132 11.47 42.87 5.88
C ILE A 132 10.47 42.15 4.95
N GLU A 133 9.16 42.38 5.08
CA GLU A 133 8.12 41.70 4.31
C GLU A 133 8.32 41.84 2.80
N ASP A 134 8.77 42.99 2.32
CA ASP A 134 8.90 43.27 0.88
C ASP A 134 9.93 42.31 0.23
N TYR A 135 11.01 41.99 0.94
CA TYR A 135 12.17 41.22 0.48
C TYR A 135 12.08 39.70 0.75
N VAL A 136 11.05 39.22 1.47
CA VAL A 136 10.85 37.78 1.68
C VAL A 136 10.44 37.10 0.38
N LYS A 137 11.32 36.24 -0.13
CA LYS A 137 11.05 35.24 -1.17
C LYS A 137 10.58 33.95 -0.51
N VAL A 138 9.68 33.22 -1.17
CA VAL A 138 9.35 31.83 -0.83
C VAL A 138 9.47 30.99 -2.08
N ASP A 139 10.24 29.91 -1.98
CA ASP A 139 10.28 28.84 -2.96
C ASP A 139 9.38 27.69 -2.49
N PHE A 140 8.59 27.14 -3.42
CA PHE A 140 7.77 25.96 -3.20
C PHE A 140 8.36 24.78 -4.00
N THR A 141 8.44 23.61 -3.38
CA THR A 141 9.01 22.40 -3.99
C THR A 141 8.17 21.17 -3.65
N GLY A 142 8.19 20.15 -4.52
CA GLY A 142 7.37 18.95 -4.37
C GLY A 142 6.06 19.05 -5.16
N CYS A 143 5.07 18.24 -4.78
CA CYS A 143 3.83 18.07 -5.52
C CYS A 143 2.57 18.47 -4.72
N ASP A 144 1.45 18.59 -5.41
CA ASP A 144 0.18 19.10 -4.89
C ASP A 144 -0.39 18.19 -3.76
N GLY A 145 -0.32 18.67 -2.52
CA GLY A 145 -0.66 17.93 -1.29
C GLY A 145 0.55 17.49 -0.44
N TYR A 146 1.75 17.50 -1.04
CA TYR A 146 3.02 17.09 -0.43
C TYR A 146 4.12 18.14 -0.68
N GLY A 147 3.73 19.40 -0.89
CA GLY A 147 4.66 20.49 -1.13
C GLY A 147 5.33 20.96 0.15
N GLU A 148 6.56 21.43 0.02
CA GLU A 148 7.31 22.13 1.07
C GLU A 148 7.51 23.61 0.69
N ALA A 149 7.63 24.48 1.69
CA ALA A 149 7.88 25.91 1.54
C ALA A 149 9.17 26.33 2.25
N LYS A 150 10.06 27.00 1.51
CA LYS A 150 11.30 27.58 2.05
C LYS A 150 11.32 29.09 1.85
N ALA A 151 11.30 29.83 2.96
CA ALA A 151 11.44 31.29 2.94
C ALA A 151 12.90 31.72 3.02
N THR A 152 13.25 32.75 2.26
CA THR A 152 14.56 33.42 2.25
C THR A 152 14.39 34.93 2.10
N LEU A 153 15.45 35.70 2.34
CA LEU A 153 15.53 37.08 1.88
C LEU A 153 16.19 37.08 0.51
N ASN A 154 15.71 37.93 -0.41
CA ASN A 154 16.37 38.12 -1.70
C ASN A 154 17.65 38.98 -1.57
N ASP A 155 18.48 39.00 -2.61
CA ASP A 155 19.75 39.73 -2.60
C ASP A 155 19.55 41.25 -2.49
N GLU A 156 18.42 41.78 -2.99
CA GLU A 156 18.01 43.19 -2.85
C GLU A 156 17.96 43.65 -1.38
N PHE A 157 17.65 42.77 -0.43
CA PHE A 157 17.72 43.09 1.00
C PHE A 157 19.14 43.42 1.44
N VAL A 158 20.11 42.58 1.02
CA VAL A 158 21.53 42.75 1.33
C VAL A 158 22.06 44.03 0.69
N GLU A 159 21.68 44.30 -0.56
CA GLU A 159 22.01 45.54 -1.27
C GLU A 159 21.42 46.77 -0.59
N LYS A 160 20.13 46.76 -0.23
CA LYS A 160 19.46 47.90 0.41
C LYS A 160 20.04 48.24 1.78
N ILE A 161 20.36 47.23 2.60
CA ILE A 161 21.03 47.46 3.88
C ILE A 161 22.47 47.99 3.68
N ASN A 162 23.19 47.53 2.66
CA ASN A 162 24.54 48.04 2.35
C ASN A 162 24.52 49.49 1.83
N GLU A 163 23.53 49.86 1.02
CA GLU A 163 23.29 51.25 0.57
C GLU A 163 23.06 52.16 1.79
N LEU A 164 22.11 51.81 2.64
CA LEU A 164 21.74 52.58 3.85
C LEU A 164 22.81 52.56 4.96
N ALA A 165 23.82 51.69 4.87
CA ALA A 165 24.96 51.66 5.77
C ALA A 165 26.10 52.62 5.34
N GLU A 166 26.02 53.19 4.13
CA GLU A 166 26.96 54.20 3.58
C GLU A 166 28.45 53.76 3.55
N LYS A 167 28.74 52.46 3.74
CA LYS A 167 30.11 51.95 3.94
C LYS A 167 30.41 50.70 3.15
N LYS A 168 31.60 50.69 2.52
CA LYS A 168 32.15 49.56 1.77
C LYS A 168 33.04 48.69 2.65
N GLU A 169 32.64 47.43 2.77
CA GLU A 169 33.38 46.20 3.15
C GLU A 169 34.21 46.12 4.45
N ASP A 170 34.81 47.19 4.99
CA ASP A 170 35.74 47.08 6.12
C ASP A 170 35.22 47.59 7.48
N SER A 171 35.63 46.88 8.53
CA SER A 171 35.36 47.15 9.96
C SER A 171 33.88 47.11 10.41
N VAL A 172 33.33 45.90 10.46
CA VAL A 172 32.30 45.57 11.48
C VAL A 172 32.88 45.95 12.84
N SER A 173 32.16 46.71 13.67
CA SER A 173 32.74 47.19 14.93
C SER A 173 33.12 46.02 15.85
N SER A 174 34.34 46.02 16.39
CA SER A 174 34.84 45.01 17.33
C SER A 174 33.94 44.83 18.56
N LYS A 175 33.18 45.88 18.90
CA LYS A 175 32.15 45.89 19.92
C LYS A 175 31.01 44.90 19.64
N LEU A 176 30.57 44.78 18.38
CA LEU A 176 29.48 43.88 17.99
C LEU A 176 29.91 42.40 18.04
N ALA A 177 31.13 42.09 17.58
CA ALA A 177 31.72 40.76 17.74
C ALA A 177 31.85 40.35 19.22
N THR A 178 32.12 41.33 20.10
CA THR A 178 32.17 41.11 21.57
C THR A 178 30.79 40.86 22.17
N GLU A 179 29.73 41.53 21.68
CA GLU A 179 28.35 41.35 22.18
C GLU A 179 27.66 40.07 21.66
N LEU A 180 28.12 39.51 20.53
CA LEU A 180 27.54 38.32 19.90
C LEU A 180 28.40 37.05 20.01
N GLY A 181 29.68 37.17 20.38
CA GLY A 181 30.59 36.03 20.61
C GLY A 181 31.21 35.40 19.36
N GLU A 182 30.91 35.92 18.17
CA GLU A 182 31.36 35.38 16.88
C GLU A 182 32.11 36.41 16.03
N THR A 183 33.09 35.93 15.24
CA THR A 183 33.95 36.76 14.38
C THR A 183 33.30 36.99 13.01
N PHE A 184 32.37 37.94 12.94
CA PHE A 184 31.64 38.25 11.71
C PHE A 184 32.51 38.96 10.65
N ALA A 185 32.72 38.29 9.51
CA ALA A 185 33.33 38.86 8.32
C ALA A 185 32.29 39.05 7.21
N GLY A 186 32.03 40.29 6.80
CA GLY A 186 31.10 40.61 5.71
C GLY A 186 30.50 42.00 5.80
N SER A 187 29.86 42.43 4.71
CA SER A 187 29.15 43.71 4.62
C SER A 187 27.88 43.73 5.50
N ALA A 188 27.47 44.92 5.95
CA ALA A 188 26.38 45.12 6.92
C ALA A 188 25.11 44.34 6.56
N GLY A 189 24.69 44.36 5.28
CA GLY A 189 23.52 43.64 4.79
C GLY A 189 23.60 42.13 4.93
N LYS A 190 24.80 41.53 4.76
CA LYS A 190 24.98 40.08 4.97
C LYS A 190 24.81 39.70 6.43
N LEU A 191 25.28 40.55 7.36
CA LEU A 191 25.16 40.30 8.80
C LEU A 191 23.74 40.50 9.32
N VAL A 192 23.05 41.54 8.85
CA VAL A 192 21.63 41.76 9.14
C VAL A 192 20.80 40.61 8.58
N ALA A 193 21.03 40.19 7.33
CA ALA A 193 20.31 39.06 6.72
C ALA A 193 20.54 37.72 7.45
N ALA A 194 21.79 37.38 7.76
CA ALA A 194 22.12 36.16 8.51
C ALA A 194 21.52 36.14 9.92
N SER A 195 21.27 37.31 10.50
CA SER A 195 20.64 37.49 11.82
C SER A 195 19.10 37.51 11.79
N ILE A 196 18.48 37.25 10.63
CA ILE A 196 17.03 37.11 10.45
C ILE A 196 16.73 35.64 10.16
N HIS A 197 16.19 34.93 11.15
CA HIS A 197 15.70 33.56 10.95
C HIS A 197 14.24 33.60 10.53
N LEU A 198 13.95 33.12 9.31
CA LEU A 198 12.61 32.98 8.76
C LEU A 198 12.06 31.57 9.04
N SER A 199 10.76 31.48 9.30
CA SER A 199 10.03 30.20 9.46
C SER A 199 8.71 30.26 8.70
N CYS A 200 8.31 29.15 8.08
CA CYS A 200 7.01 29.00 7.41
C CYS A 200 6.05 28.22 8.31
N ASP A 201 4.78 28.62 8.33
CA ASP A 201 3.70 27.91 9.03
C ASP A 201 2.42 27.87 8.16
N PRO A 202 1.97 26.68 7.70
CA PRO A 202 2.72 25.42 7.66
C PRO A 202 3.92 25.48 6.68
N ASP A 203 4.90 24.58 6.86
CA ASP A 203 6.08 24.44 6.00
C ASP A 203 6.02 23.23 5.05
N LYS A 204 5.13 22.25 5.31
CA LYS A 204 5.02 20.95 4.61
C LYS A 204 3.56 20.55 4.35
N ASN A 205 3.36 19.49 3.57
CA ASN A 205 2.04 18.94 3.16
C ASN A 205 1.15 19.97 2.44
N LEU A 206 1.78 20.85 1.68
CA LEU A 206 1.12 21.98 1.03
C LEU A 206 0.47 21.58 -0.30
N LYS A 207 -0.66 22.19 -0.64
CA LYS A 207 -1.35 22.09 -1.94
C LYS A 207 -1.52 23.46 -2.60
N ASN A 208 -1.68 23.46 -3.92
CA ASN A 208 -1.91 24.67 -4.71
C ASN A 208 -3.16 25.41 -4.20
N GLY A 209 -2.99 26.67 -3.81
CA GLY A 209 -4.05 27.54 -3.26
C GLY A 209 -4.07 27.70 -1.74
N ASP A 210 -3.32 26.87 -1.00
CA ASP A 210 -3.10 27.05 0.45
C ASP A 210 -2.48 28.41 0.77
N SER A 211 -2.56 28.83 2.04
CA SER A 211 -2.03 30.11 2.52
C SER A 211 -1.12 29.88 3.71
N ILE A 212 0.18 30.02 3.51
CA ILE A 212 1.19 29.94 4.56
C ILE A 212 1.44 31.32 5.18
N THR A 213 1.94 31.34 6.41
CA THR A 213 2.48 32.54 7.06
C THR A 213 3.99 32.37 7.24
N VAL A 214 4.78 33.22 6.61
CA VAL A 214 6.20 33.37 6.93
C VAL A 214 6.31 34.31 8.12
N THR A 215 7.08 33.93 9.14
CA THR A 215 7.41 34.78 10.31
C THR A 215 8.92 34.91 10.43
N TRP A 216 9.40 35.94 11.14
CA TRP A 216 10.84 36.11 11.35
C TRP A 216 11.21 36.68 12.72
N ASN A 217 12.28 36.15 13.32
CA ASN A 217 12.92 36.77 14.46
C ASN A 217 13.98 37.77 13.98
N LYS A 218 13.82 39.05 14.37
CA LYS A 218 14.73 40.15 14.04
C LYS A 218 15.44 40.76 15.25
N ALA A 219 15.44 40.10 16.41
CA ALA A 219 15.98 40.66 17.66
C ALA A 219 17.49 40.94 17.58
N ILE A 220 18.27 40.05 16.96
CA ILE A 220 19.71 40.26 16.72
C ILE A 220 19.90 41.22 15.55
N ALA A 221 19.25 40.98 14.41
CA ALA A 221 19.32 41.82 13.21
C ALA A 221 19.04 43.30 13.49
N LYS A 222 18.08 43.60 14.38
CA LYS A 222 17.77 44.97 14.81
C LYS A 222 18.97 45.62 15.51
N LYS A 223 19.64 44.94 16.46
CA LYS A 223 20.83 45.49 17.13
C LYS A 223 21.90 45.89 16.10
N ILE A 224 22.09 45.07 15.07
CA ILE A 224 23.05 45.35 14.00
C ILE A 224 22.59 46.55 13.18
N ALA A 225 21.34 46.56 12.70
CA ALA A 225 20.76 47.63 11.90
C ALA A 225 20.73 48.99 12.62
N ASP A 226 20.41 49.00 13.92
CA ASP A 226 20.40 50.19 14.77
C ASP A 226 21.80 50.87 14.81
N THR A 227 22.91 50.14 14.65
CA THR A 227 24.27 50.74 14.57
C THR A 227 24.52 51.56 13.31
N TYR A 228 23.70 51.38 12.26
CA TYR A 228 23.70 52.15 11.02
C TYR A 228 22.48 53.10 10.92
N ASN A 229 21.74 53.28 12.01
CA ASN A 229 20.47 54.00 12.09
C ASN A 229 19.36 53.43 11.16
N ILE A 230 19.42 52.14 10.82
CA ILE A 230 18.45 51.47 9.93
C ILE A 230 17.33 50.83 10.75
N ILE A 231 16.08 51.12 10.41
CA ILE A 231 14.89 50.67 11.16
C ILE A 231 14.23 49.47 10.46
N LEU A 232 14.34 48.28 11.05
CA LEU A 232 13.73 47.06 10.51
C LEU A 232 12.25 46.91 10.90
N THR A 233 11.34 47.10 9.95
CA THR A 233 9.88 46.93 10.11
C THR A 233 9.40 45.57 9.55
N GLY A 234 8.09 45.30 9.60
CA GLY A 234 7.50 44.01 9.25
C GLY A 234 7.64 42.92 10.33
N GLU A 235 6.68 42.00 10.40
CA GLU A 235 6.62 40.89 11.38
C GLU A 235 6.38 39.51 10.75
N LYS A 236 5.57 39.48 9.70
CA LYS A 236 5.15 38.25 8.99
C LYS A 236 4.65 38.59 7.59
N LYS A 237 4.75 37.63 6.66
CA LYS A 237 4.22 37.70 5.29
C LYS A 237 3.22 36.58 5.09
N LYS A 238 2.08 36.84 4.44
CA LYS A 238 1.16 35.77 4.00
C LYS A 238 1.35 35.49 2.51
N VAL A 239 1.59 34.23 2.16
CA VAL A 239 1.88 33.81 0.78
C VAL A 239 0.93 32.68 0.40
N LYS A 240 0.40 32.73 -0.83
CA LYS A 240 -0.37 31.62 -1.39
C LYS A 240 0.52 30.64 -2.13
N VAL A 241 0.38 29.36 -1.80
CA VAL A 241 1.08 28.24 -2.44
C VAL A 241 0.63 28.12 -3.90
N LYS A 242 1.59 28.06 -4.82
CA LYS A 242 1.37 27.93 -6.26
C LYS A 242 2.56 27.25 -6.92
N GLY A 243 2.31 26.53 -8.02
CA GLY A 243 3.36 25.96 -8.86
C GLY A 243 3.90 24.61 -8.37
N LEU A 244 3.20 23.94 -7.44
CA LEU A 244 3.46 22.54 -7.13
C LEU A 244 2.97 21.65 -8.26
N ASP A 245 3.77 20.67 -8.65
CA ASP A 245 3.41 19.71 -9.71
C ASP A 245 2.26 18.79 -9.28
N LYS A 246 1.47 18.30 -10.24
CA LYS A 246 0.41 17.33 -9.93
C LYS A 246 0.99 15.94 -9.65
N VAL A 247 0.42 15.23 -8.67
CA VAL A 247 0.74 13.82 -8.41
C VAL A 247 0.48 12.96 -9.66
N LYS A 248 1.50 12.21 -10.09
CA LYS A 248 1.47 11.24 -11.19
C LYS A 248 0.73 9.98 -10.75
N GLU A 249 -0.48 9.77 -11.27
CA GLU A 249 -1.21 8.52 -11.06
C GLU A 249 -0.70 7.41 -12.00
N VAL A 250 -0.22 6.32 -11.42
CA VAL A 250 0.39 5.17 -12.13
C VAL A 250 -0.47 3.92 -11.91
N ASP A 251 -0.57 3.06 -12.93
CA ASP A 251 -1.07 1.68 -12.75
C ASP A 251 0.12 0.79 -12.35
N PRO A 252 0.19 0.28 -11.11
CA PRO A 252 1.28 -0.60 -10.69
C PRO A 252 1.27 -1.95 -11.42
N PHE A 253 0.14 -2.37 -11.99
CA PHE A 253 -0.03 -3.64 -12.68
C PHE A 253 0.25 -3.58 -14.19
N ALA A 254 0.70 -2.44 -14.71
CA ALA A 254 0.97 -2.24 -16.14
C ALA A 254 2.08 -3.15 -16.71
N ALA A 255 3.00 -3.59 -15.86
CA ALA A 255 4.09 -4.52 -16.20
C ALA A 255 4.03 -5.83 -15.38
N VAL A 256 2.86 -6.18 -14.82
CA VAL A 256 2.65 -7.38 -14.02
C VAL A 256 1.82 -8.40 -14.79
N THR A 257 2.38 -9.59 -14.98
CA THR A 257 1.71 -10.75 -15.58
C THR A 257 1.57 -11.86 -14.55
N VAL A 258 0.49 -12.64 -14.63
CA VAL A 258 0.38 -13.93 -13.94
C VAL A 258 0.71 -15.03 -14.94
N GLU A 259 1.64 -15.91 -14.59
CA GLU A 259 2.09 -17.03 -15.42
C GLU A 259 1.55 -18.35 -14.84
N PHE A 260 0.68 -19.00 -15.62
CA PHE A 260 0.02 -20.27 -15.28
C PHE A 260 0.83 -21.48 -15.76
N SER A 261 0.76 -22.57 -15.00
CA SER A 261 1.51 -23.81 -15.26
C SER A 261 0.84 -25.00 -14.58
N GLY A 262 0.91 -26.19 -15.19
CA GLY A 262 0.30 -27.42 -14.65
C GLY A 262 -0.93 -27.88 -15.43
N ILE A 263 -1.77 -28.67 -14.75
CA ILE A 263 -2.97 -29.33 -15.31
C ILE A 263 -4.19 -28.81 -14.54
N ASP A 264 -5.34 -28.68 -15.20
CA ASP A 264 -6.62 -28.24 -14.60
C ASP A 264 -6.97 -29.00 -13.30
N GLY A 265 -7.25 -28.25 -12.23
CA GLY A 265 -7.38 -28.74 -10.84
C GLY A 265 -6.08 -28.71 -10.03
N PHE A 266 -4.93 -28.63 -10.69
CA PHE A 266 -3.59 -28.55 -10.10
C PHE A 266 -2.76 -27.40 -10.71
N ILE A 267 -3.43 -26.34 -11.20
CA ILE A 267 -2.73 -25.22 -11.83
C ILE A 267 -2.01 -24.42 -10.73
N LYS A 268 -0.73 -24.11 -11.01
CA LYS A 268 0.11 -23.19 -10.27
C LYS A 268 0.16 -21.84 -11.01
N ALA A 269 -0.19 -20.77 -10.31
CA ALA A 269 -0.10 -19.40 -10.79
C ALA A 269 1.08 -18.68 -10.11
N ASN A 270 1.87 -17.92 -10.88
CA ASN A 270 3.04 -17.18 -10.39
C ASN A 270 2.94 -15.71 -10.81
N ILE A 271 3.13 -14.77 -9.88
CA ILE A 271 3.17 -13.34 -10.21
C ILE A 271 4.55 -12.98 -10.73
N VAL A 272 4.62 -12.33 -11.90
CA VAL A 272 5.87 -11.87 -12.51
C VAL A 272 5.79 -10.38 -12.81
N ASN A 273 6.54 -9.60 -12.04
CA ASN A 273 6.73 -8.16 -12.23
C ASN A 273 7.91 -7.91 -13.17
N LYS A 274 7.64 -7.30 -14.33
CA LYS A 274 8.62 -6.95 -15.37
C LYS A 274 8.88 -5.44 -15.43
N SER A 275 8.50 -4.69 -14.39
CA SER A 275 8.69 -3.23 -14.33
C SER A 275 10.16 -2.84 -14.12
N THR A 276 10.61 -1.88 -14.92
CA THR A 276 11.95 -1.26 -14.79
C THR A 276 11.95 0.01 -13.93
N GLU A 277 10.77 0.55 -13.60
CA GLU A 277 10.59 1.77 -12.82
C GLU A 277 11.03 1.57 -11.36
N ASP A 278 11.86 2.48 -10.82
CA ASP A 278 12.49 2.35 -9.49
C ASP A 278 11.51 2.17 -8.33
N TYR A 279 10.29 2.69 -8.47
CA TYR A 279 9.21 2.65 -7.47
C TYR A 279 8.21 1.49 -7.69
N LEU A 280 8.47 0.62 -8.67
CA LEU A 280 7.68 -0.59 -8.97
C LEU A 280 8.53 -1.86 -9.01
N LYS A 281 9.82 -1.77 -9.39
CA LYS A 281 10.74 -2.92 -9.43
C LYS A 281 11.00 -3.55 -8.04
N THR A 282 10.80 -2.77 -6.97
CA THR A 282 10.87 -3.22 -5.57
C THR A 282 9.50 -3.33 -4.89
N ALA A 283 8.41 -3.18 -5.63
CA ALA A 283 7.07 -3.36 -5.08
C ALA A 283 6.79 -4.85 -4.88
N TYR A 284 6.29 -5.22 -3.69
CA TYR A 284 5.84 -6.58 -3.45
C TYR A 284 4.41 -6.74 -3.96
N PHE A 285 4.18 -7.83 -4.70
CA PHE A 285 2.88 -8.19 -5.26
C PHE A 285 2.50 -9.59 -4.78
N HIS A 286 1.30 -9.77 -4.27
CA HIS A 286 0.86 -11.02 -3.65
C HIS A 286 -0.55 -11.44 -4.08
N PHE A 287 -0.82 -12.75 -4.04
CA PHE A 287 -2.17 -13.29 -4.00
C PHE A 287 -2.71 -13.27 -2.56
N ASP A 288 -4.00 -13.54 -2.37
CA ASP A 288 -4.69 -13.54 -1.06
C ASP A 288 -4.06 -14.43 0.04
N ASN A 289 -3.13 -15.32 -0.32
CA ASN A 289 -2.31 -16.11 0.62
C ASN A 289 -1.03 -15.38 1.12
N GLY A 290 -0.83 -14.12 0.75
CA GLY A 290 0.36 -13.31 1.08
C GLY A 290 1.61 -13.64 0.24
N GLY A 291 1.54 -14.59 -0.68
CA GLY A 291 2.66 -15.07 -1.48
C GLY A 291 2.59 -14.67 -2.96
N MET A 292 3.73 -14.71 -3.64
CA MET A 292 3.82 -14.52 -5.10
C MET A 292 3.31 -15.73 -5.92
N THR A 293 2.74 -16.75 -5.27
CA THR A 293 2.37 -18.03 -5.89
C THR A 293 1.08 -18.60 -5.30
N ALA A 294 0.17 -19.07 -6.17
CA ALA A 294 -1.02 -19.83 -5.81
C ALA A 294 -1.00 -21.22 -6.48
N TYR A 295 -1.75 -22.18 -5.93
CA TYR A 295 -1.72 -23.61 -6.27
C TYR A 295 -3.13 -24.22 -6.23
N ASN A 296 -3.29 -25.41 -6.81
CA ASN A 296 -4.54 -26.19 -6.84
C ASN A 296 -5.72 -25.46 -7.51
N LEU A 297 -5.41 -24.66 -8.53
CA LEU A 297 -6.37 -23.84 -9.26
C LEU A 297 -6.93 -24.57 -10.48
N LYS A 298 -8.07 -24.07 -10.98
CA LYS A 298 -8.80 -24.55 -12.16
C LYS A 298 -8.94 -23.48 -13.22
N VAL A 299 -9.13 -23.89 -14.47
CA VAL A 299 -9.44 -22.97 -15.57
C VAL A 299 -10.76 -22.25 -15.27
N GLY A 300 -10.75 -20.92 -15.35
CA GLY A 300 -11.87 -20.05 -14.98
C GLY A 300 -11.88 -19.56 -13.54
N ASP A 301 -10.99 -20.06 -12.65
CA ASP A 301 -10.82 -19.46 -11.32
C ASP A 301 -10.35 -18.00 -11.44
N SER A 302 -10.73 -17.17 -10.46
CA SER A 302 -10.36 -15.76 -10.38
C SER A 302 -9.36 -15.52 -9.24
N LEU A 303 -8.24 -14.88 -9.56
CA LEU A 303 -7.17 -14.55 -8.62
C LEU A 303 -7.06 -13.03 -8.45
N THR A 304 -7.09 -12.53 -7.22
CA THR A 304 -6.72 -11.15 -6.93
C THR A 304 -5.21 -11.07 -6.75
N VAL A 305 -4.55 -10.18 -7.50
CA VAL A 305 -3.17 -9.75 -7.20
C VAL A 305 -3.26 -8.36 -6.56
N THR A 306 -2.67 -8.24 -5.37
CA THR A 306 -2.57 -6.99 -4.60
C THR A 306 -1.12 -6.51 -4.60
N VAL A 307 -0.91 -5.19 -4.49
CA VAL A 307 0.41 -4.57 -4.31
C VAL A 307 0.50 -3.89 -2.95
N ASP A 308 1.62 -4.08 -2.26
CA ASP A 308 1.91 -3.44 -0.97
C ASP A 308 2.14 -1.92 -1.12
N GLU A 309 1.96 -1.16 -0.04
CA GLU A 309 2.33 0.26 -0.01
C GLU A 309 3.86 0.42 0.04
N VAL A 310 4.46 0.90 -1.06
CA VAL A 310 5.93 0.97 -1.25
C VAL A 310 6.53 2.23 -0.62
N GLY A 311 6.28 2.39 0.68
CA GLY A 311 6.66 3.58 1.45
C GLY A 311 5.99 4.86 0.94
N ASP A 312 6.59 6.02 1.24
CA ASP A 312 6.04 7.32 0.82
C ASP A 312 6.32 7.61 -0.67
N LEU A 313 5.53 6.97 -1.54
CA LEU A 313 5.48 7.29 -2.97
C LEU A 313 4.98 8.71 -3.25
N THR A 314 4.14 9.24 -2.36
CA THR A 314 3.53 10.56 -2.48
C THR A 314 4.52 11.71 -2.33
N SER A 315 5.53 11.58 -1.48
CA SER A 315 6.69 12.49 -1.42
C SER A 315 7.47 12.55 -2.74
N LYS A 316 7.43 11.49 -3.55
CA LYS A 316 8.02 11.40 -4.90
C LYS A 316 7.05 11.86 -5.99
N GLY A 317 5.88 12.38 -5.63
CA GLY A 317 4.84 12.79 -6.57
C GLY A 317 4.16 11.63 -7.29
N ILE A 318 4.11 10.43 -6.70
CA ILE A 318 3.54 9.23 -7.32
C ILE A 318 2.40 8.68 -6.45
N LYS A 319 1.33 8.20 -7.11
CA LYS A 319 0.20 7.52 -6.47
C LYS A 319 -0.25 6.35 -7.34
N TYR A 320 -0.62 5.22 -6.74
CA TYR A 320 -1.23 4.11 -7.48
C TYR A 320 -2.71 4.37 -7.77
N LYS A 321 -3.17 4.01 -8.98
CA LYS A 321 -4.58 4.11 -9.41
C LYS A 321 -5.49 3.09 -8.73
N THR A 322 -4.94 1.90 -8.47
CA THR A 322 -5.55 0.81 -7.73
C THR A 322 -4.45 0.04 -6.99
N THR A 323 -4.77 -0.56 -5.85
CA THR A 323 -3.87 -1.44 -5.10
C THR A 323 -4.12 -2.93 -5.40
N SER A 324 -5.13 -3.27 -6.19
CA SER A 324 -5.38 -4.65 -6.63
C SER A 324 -5.90 -4.76 -8.08
N LYS A 325 -5.74 -5.95 -8.66
CA LYS A 325 -6.21 -6.33 -10.00
C LYS A 325 -6.53 -7.83 -10.04
N THR A 326 -7.70 -8.18 -10.58
CA THR A 326 -8.10 -9.58 -10.79
C THR A 326 -7.55 -10.12 -12.11
N PHE A 327 -7.13 -11.38 -12.11
CA PHE A 327 -6.73 -12.18 -13.26
C PHE A 327 -7.55 -13.48 -13.29
N THR A 328 -7.95 -13.94 -14.48
CA THR A 328 -8.60 -15.24 -14.67
C THR A 328 -7.54 -16.30 -14.96
N VAL A 329 -7.72 -17.52 -14.44
CA VAL A 329 -6.89 -18.67 -14.79
C VAL A 329 -7.28 -19.18 -16.17
N GLU A 330 -6.36 -19.06 -17.13
CA GLU A 330 -6.58 -19.41 -18.54
C GLU A 330 -5.48 -20.36 -19.05
N GLY A 331 -5.82 -21.21 -20.02
CA GLY A 331 -4.84 -21.98 -20.80
C GLY A 331 -4.04 -23.02 -20.02
N ALA A 332 -4.68 -24.09 -19.56
CA ALA A 332 -4.00 -25.25 -18.97
C ALA A 332 -4.36 -26.55 -19.71
N ASP A 333 -3.46 -27.53 -19.64
CA ASP A 333 -3.77 -28.91 -20.02
C ASP A 333 -4.84 -29.48 -19.08
N ARG A 334 -5.61 -30.46 -19.55
CA ARG A 334 -6.61 -31.16 -18.71
C ARG A 334 -6.60 -32.65 -18.98
N TYR A 335 -7.19 -33.45 -18.09
CA TYR A 335 -7.48 -34.85 -18.44
C TYR A 335 -8.59 -34.92 -19.50
N ALA A 336 -8.48 -35.88 -20.41
CA ALA A 336 -9.60 -36.27 -21.27
C ALA A 336 -10.78 -36.74 -20.39
N ALA A 337 -11.97 -36.26 -20.72
CA ALA A 337 -13.21 -36.45 -19.96
C ALA A 337 -14.32 -37.12 -20.79
N ALA A 338 -14.20 -37.12 -22.12
CA ALA A 338 -15.07 -37.79 -23.06
C ALA A 338 -14.23 -38.49 -24.15
N LEU A 339 -14.83 -39.42 -24.90
CA LEU A 339 -14.19 -40.03 -26.07
C LEU A 339 -13.97 -39.02 -27.20
N THR A 340 -14.84 -38.01 -27.28
CA THR A 340 -14.73 -36.87 -28.21
C THR A 340 -13.57 -35.92 -27.90
N ASP A 341 -12.87 -36.09 -26.77
CA ASP A 341 -11.62 -35.38 -26.48
C ASP A 341 -10.40 -36.00 -27.17
N LEU A 342 -10.54 -37.20 -27.77
CA LEU A 342 -9.45 -37.95 -28.35
C LEU A 342 -9.34 -37.70 -29.87
N GLN A 343 -8.20 -37.17 -30.31
CA GLN A 343 -7.88 -37.02 -31.72
C GLN A 343 -7.65 -38.37 -32.38
N GLU A 344 -8.12 -38.53 -33.62
CA GLU A 344 -7.95 -39.73 -34.45
C GLU A 344 -6.49 -40.23 -34.48
N ALA A 345 -5.53 -39.33 -34.69
CA ALA A 345 -4.10 -39.66 -34.71
C ALA A 345 -3.57 -40.20 -33.36
N SER A 346 -4.15 -39.78 -32.25
CA SER A 346 -3.83 -40.30 -30.91
C SER A 346 -4.52 -41.64 -30.64
N VAL A 347 -5.75 -41.83 -31.13
CA VAL A 347 -6.47 -43.11 -31.08
C VAL A 347 -5.76 -44.18 -31.91
N GLU A 348 -5.28 -43.87 -33.12
CA GLU A 348 -4.52 -44.83 -33.93
C GLU A 348 -3.18 -45.22 -33.28
N LYS A 349 -2.50 -44.30 -32.59
CA LYS A 349 -1.33 -44.64 -31.75
C LYS A 349 -1.69 -45.59 -30.61
N MET A 350 -2.77 -45.32 -29.88
CA MET A 350 -3.26 -46.21 -28.82
C MET A 350 -3.64 -47.58 -29.39
N LYS A 351 -4.23 -47.66 -30.59
CA LYS A 351 -4.54 -48.94 -31.24
C LYS A 351 -3.29 -49.72 -31.59
N ALA A 352 -2.24 -49.07 -32.12
CA ALA A 352 -0.97 -49.73 -32.40
C ALA A 352 -0.33 -50.32 -31.14
N GLN A 353 -0.17 -49.51 -30.08
CA GLN A 353 0.38 -49.97 -28.80
C GLN A 353 -0.48 -51.04 -28.13
N ALA A 354 -1.80 -50.99 -28.30
CA ALA A 354 -2.68 -52.04 -27.80
C ALA A 354 -2.50 -53.35 -28.55
N MET A 355 -2.29 -53.31 -29.88
CA MET A 355 -1.92 -54.48 -30.66
C MET A 355 -0.55 -55.05 -30.25
N ASP A 356 0.47 -54.20 -30.08
CA ASP A 356 1.81 -54.63 -29.63
C ASP A 356 1.74 -55.43 -28.30
N VAL A 357 0.95 -54.95 -27.34
CA VAL A 357 0.72 -55.59 -26.03
C VAL A 357 -0.12 -56.87 -26.14
N LEU A 358 -1.07 -56.94 -27.08
CA LEU A 358 -1.92 -58.11 -27.32
C LEU A 358 -1.21 -59.22 -28.12
N GLU A 359 -0.26 -58.85 -28.98
CA GLU A 359 0.54 -59.79 -29.78
C GLU A 359 1.73 -60.33 -28.99
N SER A 360 2.47 -59.49 -28.26
CA SER A 360 3.53 -59.93 -27.34
C SER A 360 3.01 -60.93 -26.30
N ARG A 361 1.77 -60.77 -25.84
CA ARG A 361 1.11 -61.74 -24.94
C ARG A 361 0.93 -63.15 -25.56
N GLY A 362 0.92 -63.26 -26.88
CA GLY A 362 0.80 -64.53 -27.59
C GLY A 362 2.07 -65.38 -27.61
N GLU A 363 3.21 -64.84 -27.17
CA GLU A 363 4.53 -65.49 -27.25
C GLU A 363 4.97 -66.19 -25.94
N ASP A 364 4.27 -65.94 -24.83
CA ASP A 364 4.64 -66.35 -23.46
C ASP A 364 4.02 -67.69 -22.96
N ASP A 365 3.25 -68.41 -23.78
CA ASP A 365 2.28 -69.42 -23.31
C ASP A 365 2.22 -70.66 -24.24
N ASP A 366 3.14 -71.62 -24.05
CA ASP A 366 3.30 -72.81 -24.91
C ASP A 366 1.99 -73.59 -25.18
N ASP A 367 1.09 -73.63 -24.20
CA ASP A 367 -0.20 -74.33 -24.26
C ASP A 367 -1.31 -73.53 -24.99
N PHE A 368 -1.16 -72.19 -25.15
CA PHE A 368 -2.24 -71.27 -25.57
C PHE A 368 -1.82 -70.24 -26.62
N THR A 369 -2.37 -70.36 -27.83
CA THR A 369 -2.21 -69.34 -28.88
C THR A 369 -3.32 -68.28 -28.84
N TYR A 370 -2.93 -67.02 -29.04
CA TYR A 370 -3.82 -65.86 -29.14
C TYR A 370 -3.77 -65.31 -30.57
N ALA A 371 -4.92 -65.11 -31.21
CA ALA A 371 -5.00 -64.63 -32.59
C ALA A 371 -6.32 -63.92 -32.90
N ALA A 372 -6.39 -63.30 -34.09
CA ALA A 372 -7.58 -62.65 -34.64
C ALA A 372 -8.18 -61.59 -33.69
N TRP A 373 -7.36 -60.60 -33.34
CA TRP A 373 -7.74 -59.43 -32.56
C TRP A 373 -8.53 -58.42 -33.41
N ASP A 374 -9.84 -58.33 -33.18
CA ASP A 374 -10.71 -57.28 -33.71
C ASP A 374 -10.91 -56.18 -32.65
N TYR A 375 -10.71 -54.91 -32.98
CA TYR A 375 -11.20 -53.81 -32.13
C TYR A 375 -12.74 -53.77 -32.13
N VAL A 376 -13.36 -53.66 -30.95
CA VAL A 376 -14.82 -53.77 -30.77
C VAL A 376 -15.47 -52.45 -30.35
N GLY A 377 -14.71 -51.61 -29.66
CA GLY A 377 -15.19 -50.38 -29.04
C GLY A 377 -14.39 -50.03 -27.80
N ASP A 378 -14.76 -48.93 -27.19
CA ASP A 378 -13.96 -48.21 -26.20
C ASP A 378 -14.83 -47.47 -25.17
N TYR A 379 -14.21 -47.08 -24.06
CA TYR A 379 -14.79 -46.22 -23.04
C TYR A 379 -13.70 -45.44 -22.28
N ILE A 380 -14.09 -44.36 -21.62
CA ILE A 380 -13.25 -43.59 -20.72
C ILE A 380 -13.86 -43.55 -19.31
N LEU A 381 -13.04 -43.76 -18.28
CA LEU A 381 -13.39 -43.55 -16.88
C LEU A 381 -12.67 -42.32 -16.36
N VAL A 382 -13.40 -41.39 -15.74
CA VAL A 382 -12.89 -40.07 -15.34
C VAL A 382 -13.14 -39.88 -13.85
N ARG A 383 -12.08 -39.71 -13.06
CA ARG A 383 -12.18 -39.68 -11.59
C ARG A 383 -12.86 -38.38 -11.14
N LYS A 384 -13.93 -38.49 -10.35
CA LYS A 384 -14.73 -37.33 -9.91
C LYS A 384 -13.96 -36.35 -9.03
N ASN A 385 -13.02 -36.88 -8.25
CA ASN A 385 -12.08 -36.11 -7.44
C ASN A 385 -10.68 -36.36 -7.99
N VAL A 386 -10.10 -35.35 -8.65
CA VAL A 386 -8.74 -35.42 -9.20
C VAL A 386 -7.69 -35.54 -8.08
N SER A 387 -6.55 -36.15 -8.42
CA SER A 387 -5.50 -36.57 -7.47
C SER A 387 -4.12 -36.36 -8.08
N GLU A 388 -3.27 -35.57 -7.42
CA GLU A 388 -1.95 -35.13 -7.92
C GLU A 388 -1.01 -36.31 -8.25
N TYR A 389 -1.00 -37.35 -7.40
CA TYR A 389 -0.16 -38.55 -7.55
C TYR A 389 -0.92 -39.78 -8.05
N GLY A 390 -2.19 -39.61 -8.44
CA GLY A 390 -3.08 -40.71 -8.79
C GLY A 390 -3.29 -40.88 -10.30
N THR A 391 -4.01 -41.93 -10.66
CA THR A 391 -4.70 -41.97 -11.95
C THR A 391 -5.97 -41.12 -11.86
N ASN A 392 -6.18 -40.26 -12.87
CA ASN A 392 -7.30 -39.33 -12.98
C ASN A 392 -8.24 -39.69 -14.13
N ASN A 393 -7.74 -40.35 -15.18
CA ASN A 393 -8.57 -41.02 -16.16
C ASN A 393 -7.95 -42.34 -16.66
N TYR A 394 -8.82 -43.19 -17.19
CA TYR A 394 -8.48 -44.41 -17.91
C TYR A 394 -9.19 -44.38 -19.26
N VAL A 395 -8.45 -44.32 -20.37
CA VAL A 395 -8.97 -44.58 -21.72
C VAL A 395 -8.78 -46.07 -21.98
N VAL A 396 -9.82 -46.77 -22.40
CA VAL A 396 -9.79 -48.23 -22.55
C VAL A 396 -10.29 -48.63 -23.92
N LEU A 397 -9.42 -49.28 -24.71
CA LEU A 397 -9.75 -49.89 -25.99
C LEU A 397 -10.01 -51.38 -25.79
N VAL A 398 -11.14 -51.90 -26.27
CA VAL A 398 -11.54 -53.30 -26.05
C VAL A 398 -11.44 -54.09 -27.34
N TYR A 399 -10.66 -55.18 -27.29
CA TYR A 399 -10.41 -56.08 -28.40
C TYR A 399 -11.06 -57.44 -28.18
N LYS A 400 -11.64 -58.01 -29.23
CA LYS A 400 -12.15 -59.37 -29.30
C LYS A 400 -11.08 -60.24 -29.92
N GLY A 401 -10.64 -61.28 -29.24
CA GLY A 401 -9.67 -62.26 -29.76
C GLY A 401 -10.19 -63.69 -29.73
N LYS A 402 -9.48 -64.56 -30.44
CA LYS A 402 -9.62 -66.02 -30.34
C LYS A 402 -8.43 -66.57 -29.55
N VAL A 403 -8.72 -67.17 -28.39
CA VAL A 403 -7.78 -68.03 -27.66
C VAL A 403 -7.96 -69.47 -28.14
N THR A 404 -6.86 -70.18 -28.37
CA THR A 404 -6.85 -71.63 -28.61
C THR A 404 -5.94 -72.32 -27.62
N TYR A 405 -6.50 -73.21 -26.81
CA TYR A 405 -5.76 -74.17 -25.97
C TYR A 405 -5.56 -75.47 -26.75
N HIS A 406 -4.35 -76.02 -26.76
CA HIS A 406 -4.11 -77.38 -27.28
C HIS A 406 -4.05 -78.37 -26.12
N ASP A 407 -4.97 -79.33 -26.09
CA ASP A 407 -4.95 -80.42 -25.12
C ASP A 407 -4.10 -81.57 -25.66
N ASP A 408 -2.80 -81.57 -25.32
CA ASP A 408 -1.81 -82.59 -25.69
C ASP A 408 -2.30 -84.02 -25.43
N TYR A 409 -2.92 -84.25 -24.27
CA TYR A 409 -3.38 -85.57 -23.84
C TYR A 409 -4.56 -86.09 -24.67
N LYS A 410 -5.44 -85.18 -25.11
CA LYS A 410 -6.56 -85.48 -26.02
C LYS A 410 -6.20 -85.29 -27.50
N ASN A 411 -5.01 -84.76 -27.81
CA ASN A 411 -4.60 -84.24 -29.12
C ASN A 411 -5.72 -83.41 -29.78
N LYS A 412 -6.13 -82.33 -29.10
CA LYS A 412 -7.32 -81.57 -29.50
C LYS A 412 -7.28 -80.10 -29.12
N ASP A 413 -7.58 -79.24 -30.09
CA ASP A 413 -7.83 -77.83 -29.89
C ASP A 413 -9.17 -77.53 -29.20
N TYR A 414 -9.14 -76.55 -28.30
CA TYR A 414 -10.29 -75.90 -27.69
C TYR A 414 -10.22 -74.40 -27.95
N HIS A 415 -11.27 -73.82 -28.54
CA HIS A 415 -11.31 -72.39 -28.90
C HIS A 415 -12.27 -71.62 -28.00
N LYS A 416 -11.87 -70.41 -27.56
CA LYS A 416 -12.74 -69.47 -26.85
C LYS A 416 -12.57 -68.05 -27.37
N THR A 417 -13.69 -67.35 -27.58
CA THR A 417 -13.69 -65.91 -27.82
C THR A 417 -13.48 -65.19 -26.49
N VAL A 418 -12.54 -64.23 -26.46
CA VAL A 418 -12.26 -63.39 -25.30
C VAL A 418 -12.39 -61.91 -25.66
N TYR A 419 -12.79 -61.09 -24.70
CA TYR A 419 -12.82 -59.63 -24.82
C TYR A 419 -11.81 -59.05 -23.84
N VAL A 420 -10.79 -58.37 -24.35
CA VAL A 420 -9.63 -57.91 -23.59
C VAL A 420 -9.59 -56.38 -23.61
N PRO A 421 -9.79 -55.72 -22.45
CA PRO A 421 -9.60 -54.28 -22.30
C PRO A 421 -8.10 -53.95 -22.18
N VAL A 422 -7.62 -53.08 -23.06
CA VAL A 422 -6.28 -52.48 -23.01
C VAL A 422 -6.40 -51.03 -22.57
N VAL A 423 -5.60 -50.65 -21.57
CA VAL A 423 -5.78 -49.48 -20.73
C VAL A 423 -4.63 -48.49 -20.90
N PHE A 424 -4.98 -47.23 -21.11
CA PHE A 424 -4.10 -46.06 -21.12
C PHE A 424 -4.48 -45.13 -19.96
N GLN A 425 -3.51 -44.65 -19.20
CA GLN A 425 -3.74 -43.84 -17.99
C GLN A 425 -3.31 -42.39 -18.18
N ASN A 426 -3.99 -41.49 -17.46
CA ASN A 426 -3.63 -40.07 -17.37
C ASN A 426 -3.48 -39.39 -18.75
N VAL A 427 -4.36 -39.76 -19.69
CA VAL A 427 -4.44 -39.17 -21.02
C VAL A 427 -4.87 -37.71 -20.90
N LEU A 428 -3.99 -36.80 -21.30
CA LEU A 428 -4.22 -35.36 -21.32
C LEU A 428 -4.77 -34.90 -22.66
N VAL A 429 -5.57 -33.85 -22.62
CA VAL A 429 -5.83 -32.91 -23.72
C VAL A 429 -4.95 -31.69 -23.47
N LYS A 430 -4.14 -31.33 -24.45
CA LYS A 430 -3.25 -30.16 -24.43
C LYS A 430 -4.00 -28.88 -24.78
N THR A 431 -3.41 -27.73 -24.45
CA THR A 431 -3.95 -26.42 -24.80
C THR A 431 -4.07 -26.16 -26.32
N ASP A 432 -3.32 -26.89 -27.16
CA ASP A 432 -3.46 -26.90 -28.62
C ASP A 432 -4.51 -27.91 -29.15
N GLY A 433 -5.16 -28.65 -28.25
CA GLY A 433 -6.14 -29.68 -28.54
C GLY A 433 -5.57 -31.07 -28.84
N SER A 434 -4.24 -31.25 -28.91
CA SER A 434 -3.61 -32.57 -29.07
C SER A 434 -3.73 -33.45 -27.82
N ASN A 435 -3.58 -34.77 -27.94
CA ASN A 435 -3.52 -35.65 -26.77
C ASN A 435 -2.10 -36.09 -26.44
N SER A 436 -1.85 -36.24 -25.15
CA SER A 436 -0.57 -36.71 -24.60
C SER A 436 -0.82 -37.79 -23.56
N PHE A 437 -0.10 -38.90 -23.69
CA PHE A 437 -0.19 -40.07 -22.83
C PHE A 437 1.17 -40.77 -22.81
N ASP A 438 1.40 -41.65 -21.84
CA ASP A 438 2.61 -42.46 -21.79
C ASP A 438 2.48 -43.63 -22.78
N GLU A 439 3.21 -43.55 -23.89
CA GLU A 439 3.25 -44.54 -24.98
C GLU A 439 3.85 -45.91 -24.55
N THR A 440 4.35 -46.03 -23.32
CA THR A 440 4.80 -47.29 -22.70
C THR A 440 3.87 -47.80 -21.60
N SER A 441 2.81 -47.05 -21.24
CA SER A 441 1.89 -47.41 -20.15
C SER A 441 0.76 -48.38 -20.54
N ALA A 442 0.66 -48.70 -21.83
CA ALA A 442 -0.35 -49.60 -22.39
C ALA A 442 -0.29 -50.98 -21.70
N ARG A 443 -1.42 -51.44 -21.16
CA ARG A 443 -1.51 -52.76 -20.54
C ARG A 443 -2.90 -53.37 -20.66
N ILE A 444 -2.96 -54.69 -20.59
CA ILE A 444 -4.21 -55.43 -20.39
C ILE A 444 -4.67 -55.26 -18.94
N ASP A 445 -5.97 -55.03 -18.71
CA ASP A 445 -6.51 -55.12 -17.34
C ASP A 445 -6.79 -56.59 -16.96
N PHE A 446 -6.34 -56.99 -15.78
CA PHE A 446 -6.17 -58.40 -15.43
C PHE A 446 -7.41 -58.99 -14.76
N HIS A 447 -8.38 -59.46 -15.57
CA HIS A 447 -9.51 -60.26 -15.10
C HIS A 447 -9.36 -61.73 -15.52
N SER A 448 -9.41 -62.67 -14.57
CA SER A 448 -9.19 -64.10 -14.83
C SER A 448 -10.49 -64.86 -15.13
N MET A 449 -10.58 -65.44 -16.33
CA MET A 449 -11.68 -66.31 -16.78
C MET A 449 -11.19 -67.75 -17.02
N SER A 450 -12.05 -68.75 -16.85
CA SER A 450 -11.69 -70.14 -17.22
C SER A 450 -11.84 -70.37 -18.72
N VAL A 451 -10.87 -71.04 -19.36
CA VAL A 451 -10.94 -71.44 -20.78
C VAL A 451 -11.47 -72.87 -20.94
N HIS A 452 -11.04 -73.80 -20.08
CA HIS A 452 -11.48 -75.20 -20.08
C HIS A 452 -11.52 -75.78 -18.65
N ASP A 453 -12.55 -76.58 -18.35
CA ASP A 453 -12.79 -77.39 -17.14
C ASP A 453 -12.39 -76.78 -15.77
N TYR A 454 -12.57 -75.47 -15.57
CA TYR A 454 -12.30 -74.71 -14.32
C TYR A 454 -10.82 -74.69 -13.84
N ILE A 455 -9.90 -75.32 -14.58
CA ILE A 455 -8.48 -75.45 -14.20
C ILE A 455 -7.62 -74.35 -14.84
N TYR A 456 -7.87 -74.04 -16.11
CA TYR A 456 -7.05 -73.10 -16.87
C TYR A 456 -7.67 -71.71 -16.88
N TYR A 457 -7.02 -70.75 -16.22
CA TYR A 457 -7.41 -69.35 -16.20
C TYR A 457 -6.60 -68.54 -17.21
N ARG A 458 -7.25 -67.64 -17.97
CA ARG A 458 -6.61 -66.65 -18.87
C ARG A 458 -7.29 -65.30 -18.73
N TYR A 459 -6.67 -64.25 -19.27
CA TYR A 459 -7.10 -62.87 -19.02
C TYR A 459 -8.10 -62.34 -20.06
N GLY A 460 -9.14 -61.68 -19.57
CA GLY A 460 -10.23 -61.11 -20.37
C GLY A 460 -11.62 -61.52 -19.89
N TYR A 461 -12.63 -61.11 -20.63
CA TYR A 461 -14.05 -61.28 -20.33
C TYR A 461 -14.76 -62.10 -21.41
N GLU A 462 -15.85 -62.79 -21.06
CA GLU A 462 -16.60 -63.61 -22.02
C GLU A 462 -17.45 -62.78 -22.98
N ASN A 463 -17.78 -61.54 -22.60
CA ASN A 463 -18.62 -60.61 -23.35
C ASN A 463 -18.47 -59.17 -22.83
N LEU A 464 -18.88 -58.19 -23.64
CA LEU A 464 -18.82 -56.76 -23.31
C LEU A 464 -19.68 -56.35 -22.10
N ARG A 465 -20.77 -57.09 -21.80
CA ARG A 465 -21.65 -56.78 -20.66
C ARG A 465 -20.97 -57.06 -19.33
N ASP A 466 -20.04 -58.03 -19.27
CA ASP A 466 -19.27 -58.32 -18.06
C ASP A 466 -18.12 -57.33 -17.84
N ILE A 467 -17.50 -56.81 -18.91
CA ILE A 467 -16.65 -55.60 -18.87
C ILE A 467 -17.42 -54.44 -18.27
N TYR A 468 -18.59 -54.12 -18.83
CA TYR A 468 -19.43 -53.02 -18.34
C TYR A 468 -19.80 -53.19 -16.86
N LYS A 469 -20.17 -54.40 -16.41
CA LYS A 469 -20.42 -54.66 -14.97
C LYS A 469 -19.18 -54.41 -14.11
N ALA A 470 -18.04 -55.02 -14.47
CA ALA A 470 -16.87 -55.12 -13.62
C ALA A 470 -16.04 -53.83 -13.58
N GLN A 471 -15.92 -53.13 -14.72
CA GLN A 471 -15.03 -51.98 -14.86
C GLN A 471 -15.79 -50.64 -14.88
N ILE A 472 -17.02 -50.59 -15.41
CA ILE A 472 -17.80 -49.35 -15.51
C ILE A 472 -18.81 -49.22 -14.35
N LYS A 473 -19.80 -50.13 -14.27
CA LYS A 473 -20.92 -50.07 -13.30
C LYS A 473 -20.47 -50.27 -11.85
N ALA A 474 -19.38 -51.00 -11.60
CA ALA A 474 -18.77 -51.11 -10.28
C ALA A 474 -18.09 -49.80 -9.82
N ASN A 475 -17.33 -49.16 -10.72
CA ASN A 475 -16.51 -47.97 -10.41
C ASN A 475 -17.29 -46.64 -10.45
N LYS A 476 -18.57 -46.66 -10.85
CA LYS A 476 -19.47 -45.48 -10.95
C LYS A 476 -19.58 -44.64 -9.67
N ALA A 477 -19.13 -45.13 -8.52
CA ALA A 477 -19.04 -44.35 -7.27
C ALA A 477 -17.95 -43.27 -7.39
N GLU A 478 -16.73 -43.67 -7.77
CA GLU A 478 -15.56 -42.80 -7.85
C GLU A 478 -15.37 -42.13 -9.22
N TYR A 479 -15.86 -42.77 -10.28
CA TYR A 479 -15.64 -42.34 -11.67
C TYR A 479 -16.96 -41.93 -12.35
N ASN A 480 -16.88 -40.93 -13.21
CA ASN A 480 -17.80 -40.72 -14.33
C ASN A 480 -17.35 -41.59 -15.51
N SER A 481 -18.23 -41.82 -16.48
CA SER A 481 -17.89 -42.61 -17.68
C SER A 481 -18.55 -42.06 -18.94
N ASP A 482 -17.80 -42.06 -20.03
CA ASP A 482 -18.31 -41.91 -21.40
C ASP A 482 -17.89 -43.16 -22.21
N MET A 483 -18.71 -43.60 -23.17
CA MET A 483 -18.56 -44.92 -23.79
C MET A 483 -19.15 -45.00 -25.21
N SER A 484 -18.51 -45.81 -26.05
CA SER A 484 -18.98 -46.13 -27.39
C SER A 484 -20.29 -46.95 -27.39
N ASP A 485 -20.99 -46.95 -28.53
CA ASP A 485 -22.26 -47.68 -28.74
C ASP A 485 -22.19 -49.19 -28.41
N ALA A 486 -20.99 -49.78 -28.49
CA ALA A 486 -20.72 -51.16 -28.08
C ALA A 486 -21.06 -51.43 -26.59
N PHE A 487 -21.03 -50.40 -25.74
CA PHE A 487 -21.35 -50.47 -24.31
C PHE A 487 -22.66 -49.75 -23.95
N SER A 488 -23.09 -48.76 -24.72
CA SER A 488 -24.31 -47.96 -24.46
C SER A 488 -25.55 -48.83 -24.19
N SER A 489 -25.69 -49.96 -24.89
CA SER A 489 -26.81 -50.92 -24.72
C SER A 489 -26.85 -51.71 -23.39
N PHE A 490 -25.93 -51.43 -22.46
CA PHE A 490 -25.92 -52.01 -21.11
C PHE A 490 -26.17 -50.99 -20.01
N ASN A 491 -26.38 -49.71 -20.35
CA ASN A 491 -26.45 -48.62 -19.37
C ASN A 491 -27.80 -48.46 -18.64
N ASP A 492 -28.78 -49.29 -19.00
CA ASP A 492 -30.10 -49.40 -18.35
C ASP A 492 -30.05 -50.07 -16.94
#